data_AF-A0A3M2A834-F1
#
_entry.id   AF-A0A3M2A834-F1
#
_cell.length_a   1.000
_cell.length_b   1.000
_cell.length_c   1.000
_cell.angle_alpha   90.00
_cell.angle_beta   90.00
_cell.angle_gamma   90.00
#
_symmetry.space_group_name_H-M   'P 1'
#
loop_
_entity.id
_entity.type
_entity.pdbx_description
1 polymer ?
#
loop_
_entity_poly.entity_id
_entity_poly.type
_entity_poly.pdbx_seq_one_letter_code
_entity_poly.pdbx_strand_id
1 'polypeptide(L)'
;STTAPTPLPTLPPGAQIELLGPPPDTTWVGNQPVTFYWQWPYPLANNQQFVVVIQTNGEEQRLGAVDQPNLGTGYRLQAVLPTNGELVWEVRLETKAALAPLISSERRILTIISPP
;
A
#
# COMPACT_ATOMS: atom_id res chain seq x y z
N SER A 1 6.07 -2.67 -37.39
CA SER A 1 6.28 -3.66 -36.31
C SER A 1 5.17 -3.48 -35.29
N THR A 2 4.25 -4.44 -35.19
CA THR A 2 3.15 -4.40 -34.22
C THR A 2 3.68 -5.00 -32.92
N THR A 3 3.94 -4.17 -31.91
CA THR A 3 4.30 -4.65 -30.57
C THR A 3 3.06 -5.27 -29.92
N ALA A 4 3.05 -6.59 -29.77
CA ALA A 4 2.05 -7.26 -28.95
C ALA A 4 2.14 -6.73 -27.50
N PRO A 5 1.00 -6.48 -26.82
CA PRO A 5 1.03 -6.08 -25.41
C PRO A 5 1.68 -7.20 -24.57
N THR A 6 2.63 -6.84 -23.72
CA THR A 6 3.23 -7.77 -22.76
C THR A 6 2.12 -8.32 -21.85
N PRO A 7 1.96 -9.65 -21.71
CA PRO A 7 0.97 -10.21 -20.81
C PRO A 7 1.25 -9.76 -19.36
N LEU A 8 0.18 -9.36 -18.66
CA LEU A 8 0.25 -8.98 -17.26
C LEU A 8 0.67 -10.20 -16.41
N PRO A 9 1.50 -10.04 -15.37
CA PRO A 9 1.83 -11.15 -14.48
C PRO A 9 0.56 -11.76 -13.86
N THR A 10 0.41 -13.08 -13.97
CA THR A 10 -0.70 -13.81 -13.33
C THR A 10 -0.39 -14.02 -11.84
N LEU A 11 -1.32 -13.66 -10.96
CA LEU A 11 -1.19 -13.88 -9.52
C LEU A 11 -1.52 -15.34 -9.14
N PRO A 12 -0.90 -15.89 -8.08
CA PRO A 12 -1.27 -17.21 -7.56
C PRO A 12 -2.74 -17.29 -7.14
N PRO A 13 -3.40 -18.46 -7.26
CA PRO A 13 -4.73 -18.66 -6.70
C PRO A 13 -4.75 -18.40 -5.20
N GLY A 14 -5.72 -17.62 -4.73
CA GLY A 14 -5.85 -17.26 -3.31
C GLY A 14 -4.86 -16.18 -2.84
N ALA A 15 -4.16 -15.51 -3.78
CA ALA A 15 -3.30 -14.40 -3.43
C ALA A 15 -4.05 -13.26 -2.75
N GLN A 16 -3.59 -12.89 -1.55
CA GLN A 16 -4.19 -11.84 -0.73
C GLN A 16 -3.09 -11.09 0.00
N ILE A 17 -3.22 -9.76 0.06
CA ILE A 17 -2.39 -8.91 0.90
C ILE A 17 -3.02 -8.85 2.29
N GLU A 18 -2.31 -9.33 3.30
CA GLU A 18 -2.78 -9.32 4.68
C GLU A 18 -2.27 -8.08 5.41
N LEU A 19 -3.18 -7.15 5.73
CA LEU A 19 -2.83 -5.95 6.47
C LEU A 19 -2.67 -6.26 7.95
N LEU A 20 -1.49 -5.96 8.49
CA LEU A 20 -1.20 -6.15 9.91
C LEU A 20 -1.36 -4.86 10.71
N GLY A 21 -1.11 -3.70 10.10
CA GLY A 21 -1.46 -2.43 10.69
C GLY A 21 -1.13 -1.19 9.86
N PRO A 22 -1.69 -0.02 10.25
CA PRO A 22 -2.53 0.18 11.43
C PRO A 22 -3.91 -0.50 11.36
N PRO A 23 -4.55 -0.87 12.48
CA PRO A 23 -5.94 -1.33 12.47
C PRO A 23 -6.88 -0.27 11.89
N PRO A 24 -8.04 -0.66 11.33
CA PRO A 24 -9.09 0.32 11.01
C PRO A 24 -9.52 1.09 12.28
N ASP A 25 -10.10 2.27 12.08
CA ASP A 25 -10.62 3.15 13.14
C ASP A 25 -9.54 3.66 14.12
N THR A 26 -8.26 3.52 13.75
CA THR A 26 -7.15 4.09 14.52
C THR A 26 -7.17 5.61 14.40
N THR A 27 -7.05 6.29 15.54
CA THR A 27 -6.79 7.73 15.58
C THR A 27 -5.29 8.00 15.60
N TRP A 28 -4.81 8.89 14.73
CA TRP A 28 -3.40 9.24 14.61
C TRP A 28 -3.17 10.74 14.66
N VAL A 29 -2.04 11.16 15.22
CA VAL A 29 -1.66 12.58 15.26
C VAL A 29 -1.01 12.96 13.92
N GLY A 30 -1.56 13.95 13.24
CA GLY A 30 -1.05 14.46 11.97
C GLY A 30 0.40 14.94 12.09
N ASN A 31 1.13 14.92 10.96
CA ASN A 31 2.57 15.23 10.88
C ASN A 31 3.49 14.30 11.71
N GLN A 32 2.96 13.26 12.36
CA GLN A 32 3.74 12.19 12.95
C GLN A 32 3.87 11.01 11.98
N PRO A 33 5.00 10.30 11.98
CA PRO A 33 5.20 9.18 11.08
C PRO A 33 4.35 7.97 11.48
N VAL A 34 3.52 7.48 10.56
CA VAL A 34 2.79 6.20 10.68
C VAL A 34 3.63 5.09 10.07
N THR A 35 3.61 3.91 10.71
CA THR A 35 4.15 2.69 10.11
C THR A 35 3.00 1.83 9.59
N PHE A 36 3.00 1.60 8.28
CA PHE A 36 2.16 0.64 7.58
C PHE A 36 2.90 -0.69 7.47
N TYR A 37 2.27 -1.80 7.76
CA TYR A 37 2.90 -3.11 7.68
C TYR A 37 1.90 -4.20 7.28
N TRP A 38 2.37 -5.13 6.46
CA TRP A 38 1.56 -6.17 5.82
C TRP A 38 2.37 -7.43 5.56
N GLN A 39 1.68 -8.51 5.24
CA GLN A 39 2.28 -9.77 4.79
C GLN A 39 1.84 -10.11 3.37
N TRP A 40 2.72 -10.85 2.70
CA TRP A 40 2.49 -11.44 1.41
C TRP A 40 3.21 -12.79 1.34
N PRO A 41 2.49 -13.91 1.13
CA PRO A 41 3.06 -15.24 1.28
C PRO A 41 3.83 -15.75 0.06
N TYR A 42 3.90 -14.96 -1.02
CA TYR A 42 4.53 -15.37 -2.28
C TYR A 42 5.78 -14.53 -2.58
N PRO A 43 6.77 -15.07 -3.32
CA PRO A 43 7.87 -14.25 -3.81
C PRO A 43 7.35 -13.18 -4.78
N LEU A 44 7.92 -11.96 -4.71
CA LEU A 44 7.69 -10.93 -5.72
C LEU A 44 8.52 -11.20 -6.98
N ALA A 45 7.91 -10.97 -8.14
CA ALA A 45 8.68 -10.90 -9.39
C ALA A 45 9.54 -9.62 -9.41
N ASN A 46 10.67 -9.64 -10.12
CA ASN A 46 11.61 -8.50 -10.18
C ASN A 46 10.98 -7.18 -10.65
N ASN A 47 9.88 -7.27 -11.42
CA ASN A 47 9.13 -6.14 -11.93
C ASN A 47 7.92 -5.76 -11.05
N GLN A 48 7.75 -6.36 -9.88
CA GLN A 48 6.67 -6.06 -8.95
C GLN A 48 7.14 -5.21 -7.78
N GLN A 49 6.21 -4.46 -7.20
CA GLN A 49 6.42 -3.69 -5.98
C GLN A 49 5.08 -3.51 -5.26
N PHE A 50 5.13 -3.44 -3.93
CA PHE A 50 4.02 -2.96 -3.13
C PHE A 50 4.05 -1.44 -3.07
N VAL A 51 2.88 -0.83 -3.05
CA VAL A 51 2.70 0.62 -2.95
C VAL A 51 1.67 0.89 -1.88
N VAL A 52 1.99 1.77 -0.94
CA VAL A 52 1.01 2.27 0.02
C VAL A 52 0.34 3.49 -0.58
N VAL A 53 -0.98 3.42 -0.68
CA VAL A 53 -1.82 4.48 -1.25
C VAL A 53 -2.76 4.98 -0.17
N ILE A 54 -2.92 6.30 -0.11
CA ILE A 54 -3.91 6.96 0.72
C ILE A 54 -4.89 7.74 -0.14
N GLN A 55 -6.11 7.90 0.37
CA GLN A 55 -7.13 8.76 -0.18
C GLN A 55 -7.59 9.74 0.90
N THR A 56 -7.52 11.03 0.61
CA THR A 56 -7.91 12.11 1.51
C THR A 56 -8.64 13.17 0.70
N ASN A 57 -9.84 13.58 1.14
CA ASN A 57 -10.69 14.55 0.42
C ASN A 57 -10.95 14.18 -1.06
N GLY A 58 -10.99 12.88 -1.38
CA GLY A 58 -11.18 12.39 -2.74
C GLY A 58 -9.92 12.41 -3.62
N GLU A 59 -8.78 12.89 -3.11
CA GLU A 59 -7.50 12.85 -3.80
C GLU A 59 -6.70 11.62 -3.39
N GLU A 60 -6.10 10.96 -4.38
CA GLU A 60 -5.21 9.82 -4.17
C GLU A 60 -3.76 10.27 -4.08
N GLN A 61 -3.06 9.82 -3.04
CA GLN A 61 -1.63 10.06 -2.85
C GLN A 61 -0.89 8.74 -2.62
N ARG A 62 0.28 8.60 -3.23
CA ARG A 62 1.17 7.44 -3.08
C ARG A 62 2.25 7.77 -2.07
N LEU A 63 2.33 7.01 -0.98
CA LEU A 63 3.27 7.28 0.12
C LEU A 63 4.66 6.72 -0.13
N GLY A 64 4.76 5.66 -0.93
CA GLY A 64 6.03 5.01 -1.23
C GLY A 64 5.82 3.60 -1.77
N ALA A 65 6.93 2.98 -2.18
CA ALA A 65 6.96 1.63 -2.70
C ALA A 65 8.00 0.76 -2.00
N VAL A 66 7.72 -0.55 -1.91
CA VAL A 66 8.57 -1.56 -1.28
C VAL A 66 8.57 -2.82 -2.16
N ASP A 67 9.73 -3.26 -2.61
CA ASP A 67 9.89 -4.44 -3.48
C ASP A 67 10.68 -5.59 -2.83
N GLN A 68 11.06 -5.43 -1.56
CA GLN A 68 11.74 -6.46 -0.75
C GLN A 68 11.17 -6.49 0.68
N PRO A 69 11.05 -7.68 1.30
CA PRO A 69 10.73 -7.79 2.72
C PRO A 69 11.73 -7.01 3.57
N ASN A 70 11.22 -6.23 4.52
CA ASN A 70 12.01 -5.37 5.41
C ASN A 70 11.51 -5.41 6.86
N LEU A 71 10.65 -6.40 7.18
CA LEU A 71 10.12 -6.71 8.50
C LEU A 71 10.04 -8.24 8.69
N GLY A 72 11.20 -8.90 8.74
CA GLY A 72 11.27 -10.38 8.70
C GLY A 72 10.81 -10.90 7.34
N THR A 73 9.77 -11.73 7.32
CA THR A 73 9.09 -12.16 6.09
C THR A 73 8.01 -11.17 5.61
N GLY A 74 7.73 -10.13 6.40
CA GLY A 74 6.75 -9.09 6.09
C GLY A 74 7.38 -7.83 5.52
N TYR A 75 6.50 -6.87 5.26
CA TYR A 75 6.82 -5.59 4.65
C TYR A 75 6.35 -4.46 5.57
N ARG A 76 7.09 -3.35 5.55
CA ARG A 76 6.74 -2.11 6.23
C ARG A 76 7.09 -0.89 5.38
N LEU A 77 6.30 0.16 5.53
CA LEU A 77 6.59 1.50 5.03
C LEU A 77 6.27 2.51 6.14
N GLN A 78 7.20 3.43 6.40
CA GLN A 78 6.97 4.55 7.31
C GLN A 78 6.75 5.82 6.48
N ALA A 79 5.70 6.57 6.80
CA ALA A 79 5.36 7.79 6.09
C ALA A 79 4.70 8.82 7.01
N VAL A 80 4.87 10.10 6.69
CA VAL A 80 4.17 11.20 7.39
C VAL A 80 2.81 11.39 6.74
N LEU A 81 1.75 11.40 7.55
CA LEU A 81 0.39 11.62 7.10
C LEU A 81 0.00 13.10 7.11
N PRO A 82 -1.07 13.49 6.37
CA PRO A 82 -1.64 14.83 6.41
C PRO A 82 -1.96 15.31 7.84
N THR A 83 -2.25 16.61 8.00
CA THR A 83 -2.43 17.22 9.32
C THR A 83 -3.73 16.79 10.03
N ASN A 84 -4.82 16.57 9.28
CA ASN A 84 -6.14 16.29 9.84
C ASN A 84 -7.09 15.67 8.81
N GLY A 85 -8.16 15.05 9.30
CA GLY A 85 -9.27 14.53 8.49
C GLY A 85 -9.34 13.01 8.47
N GLU A 86 -10.31 12.48 7.73
CA GLU A 86 -10.43 11.05 7.48
C GLU A 86 -9.53 10.65 6.31
N LEU A 87 -8.82 9.54 6.48
CA LEU A 87 -7.92 8.98 5.49
C LEU A 87 -8.24 7.52 5.27
N VAL A 88 -8.47 7.13 4.02
CA VAL A 88 -8.56 5.73 3.62
C VAL A 88 -7.19 5.31 3.13
N TRP A 89 -6.71 4.13 3.54
CA TRP A 89 -5.47 3.57 3.03
C TRP A 89 -5.63 2.11 2.59
N GLU A 90 -4.78 1.72 1.64
CA GLU A 90 -4.66 0.36 1.14
C GLU A 90 -3.23 0.11 0.64
N VAL A 91 -2.87 -1.17 0.53
CA VAL A 91 -1.64 -1.61 -0.12
C VAL A 91 -2.00 -2.20 -1.48
N ARG A 92 -1.30 -1.75 -2.51
CA ARG A 92 -1.45 -2.25 -3.88
C ARG A 92 -0.20 -3.00 -4.30
N LEU A 93 -0.36 -4.18 -4.88
CA LEU A 93 0.70 -4.85 -5.62
C LEU A 93 0.62 -4.39 -7.07
N GLU A 94 1.68 -3.78 -7.57
CA GLU A 94 1.74 -3.21 -8.91
C GLU A 94 2.95 -3.73 -9.68
N THR A 95 2.95 -3.49 -10.99
CA THR A 95 4.17 -3.63 -11.78
C THR A 95 4.93 -2.30 -11.78
N LYS A 96 6.26 -2.32 -11.88
CA LYS A 96 7.09 -1.10 -12.00
C LYS A 96 6.80 -0.31 -13.29
N ALA A 97 6.12 -0.92 -14.27
CA ALA A 97 5.81 -0.32 -15.57
C ALA A 97 4.41 0.31 -15.64
N ALA A 98 3.50 -0.01 -14.71
CA ALA A 98 2.12 0.46 -14.76
C ALA A 98 1.55 0.67 -13.35
N LEU A 99 0.81 1.76 -13.18
CA LEU A 99 0.15 2.12 -11.91
C LEU A 99 -1.13 1.32 -11.62
N ALA A 100 -1.60 0.52 -12.58
CA ALA A 100 -2.75 -0.34 -12.39
C ALA A 100 -2.38 -1.48 -11.41
N PRO A 101 -3.12 -1.66 -10.30
CA PRO A 101 -2.85 -2.73 -9.36
C PRO A 101 -3.14 -4.10 -9.99
N LEU A 102 -2.23 -5.05 -9.72
CA LEU A 102 -2.48 -6.48 -9.93
C LEU A 102 -3.48 -7.00 -8.88
N ILE A 103 -3.35 -6.53 -7.64
CA ILE A 103 -4.26 -6.77 -6.53
C ILE A 103 -4.14 -5.64 -5.51
N SER A 104 -5.23 -5.37 -4.80
CA SER A 104 -5.28 -4.46 -3.66
C SER A 104 -5.64 -5.22 -2.39
N SER A 105 -5.17 -4.73 -1.24
CA SER A 105 -5.66 -5.16 0.06
C SER A 105 -7.11 -4.73 0.30
N GLU A 106 -7.67 -5.10 1.46
CA GLU A 106 -8.80 -4.36 2.02
C GLU A 106 -8.45 -2.87 2.23
N ARG A 107 -9.48 -2.03 2.33
CA ARG A 107 -9.34 -0.61 2.67
C ARG A 107 -9.56 -0.40 4.16
N ARG A 108 -8.71 0.41 4.78
CA ARG A 108 -8.83 0.78 6.21
C ARG A 108 -8.92 2.28 6.37
N ILE A 109 -9.73 2.72 7.32
CA ILE A 109 -9.94 4.13 7.65
C ILE A 109 -9.07 4.50 8.85
N LEU A 110 -8.41 5.66 8.79
CA LEU A 110 -7.73 6.31 9.90
C LEU A 110 -8.36 7.69 10.13
N THR A 111 -8.50 8.06 11.39
CA THR A 111 -8.88 9.41 11.80
C THR A 111 -7.62 10.19 12.16
N ILE A 112 -7.33 11.25 11.41
CA ILE A 112 -6.16 12.09 11.67
C ILE A 112 -6.57 13.34 12.44
N ILE A 113 -5.95 13.54 13.59
CA ILE A 113 -6.17 14.71 14.46
C ILE A 113 -4.97 15.65 14.41
N SER A 114 -5.23 16.95 14.46
CA SER A 114 -4.17 17.96 14.52
C SER A 114 -3.27 17.75 15.74
N PRO A 115 -1.96 17.98 15.61
CA PRO A 115 -1.09 18.04 16.78
C PRO A 115 -1.54 19.16 17.74
N PRO A 116 -1.34 18.97 19.06
CA PRO A 116 -1.66 19.98 20.07
C PRO A 116 -0.80 21.24 19.94
#